data_AF-A0A4S1WH85-F1
#
_entry.id   AF-A0A4S1WH85-F1
#
_cell.length_a   1.000
_cell.length_b   1.000
_cell.length_c   1.000
_cell.angle_alpha   90.00
_cell.angle_beta   90.00
_cell.angle_gamma   90.00
#
_symmetry.space_group_name_H-M   'P 1'
#
loop_
_entity.id
_entity.type
_entity.pdbx_description
1 polymer ?
#
loop_
_entity_poly.entity_id
_entity_poly.type
_entity_poly.pdbx_seq_one_letter_code
_entity_poly.pdbx_strand_id
1 'polypeptide(L)'
;MQAKVERRSVDLSGYPDLVMVLLGLRIRSVRGLFSVLRIGRGLTQIQRDPPEGLLGHDNFLWSLNHVGIRQYWRDLESLEAFTRSAPHSGWWKSFLADNGGAGFWHEAYSRNGIEAVYLDMPPVGLARFASERTPVGPFMSTRERIDRDREAMQPV
;
A
#
# COMPACT_ATOMS: atom_id res chain seq x y z
N MET A 1 -19.30 -2.56 32.17
CA MET A 1 -19.73 -3.07 30.85
C MET A 1 -18.56 -2.89 29.90
N GLN A 2 -18.16 -3.95 29.19
CA GLN A 2 -17.10 -3.85 28.18
C GLN A 2 -17.62 -3.01 27.01
N ALA A 3 -16.85 -2.02 26.56
CA ALA A 3 -17.24 -1.24 25.39
C ALA A 3 -17.38 -2.17 24.19
N LYS A 4 -18.44 -1.97 23.39
CA LYS A 4 -18.66 -2.75 22.18
C LYS A 4 -17.57 -2.38 21.16
N VAL A 5 -16.81 -3.37 20.70
CA VAL A 5 -15.81 -3.20 19.64
C VAL A 5 -16.50 -2.69 18.38
N GLU A 6 -16.03 -1.58 17.85
CA GLU A 6 -16.52 -0.98 16.63
C GLU A 6 -15.84 -1.65 15.43
N ARG A 7 -16.65 -2.22 14.52
CA ARG A 7 -16.17 -2.91 13.33
C ARG A 7 -16.51 -2.11 12.09
N ARG A 8 -15.50 -1.84 11.26
CA ARG A 8 -15.60 -1.10 10.01
C ARG A 8 -14.98 -1.88 8.86
N SER A 9 -15.38 -1.59 7.64
CA SER A 9 -14.80 -2.10 6.40
C SER A 9 -14.81 -0.96 5.37
N VAL A 10 -14.39 -1.23 4.14
CA VAL A 10 -14.27 -0.23 3.08
C VAL A 10 -15.06 -0.65 1.85
N ASP A 11 -15.70 0.33 1.21
CA ASP A 11 -16.24 0.20 -0.13
C ASP A 11 -15.17 0.61 -1.14
N LEU A 12 -14.74 -0.35 -1.95
CA LEU A 12 -13.72 -0.18 -2.96
C LEU A 12 -14.31 0.00 -4.37
N SER A 13 -15.64 0.07 -4.55
CA SER A 13 -16.29 0.21 -5.86
C SER A 13 -15.74 1.37 -6.70
N GLY A 14 -15.35 2.49 -6.07
CA GLY A 14 -14.71 3.64 -6.73
C GLY A 14 -13.26 3.42 -7.19
N TYR A 15 -12.67 2.25 -6.93
CA TYR A 15 -11.28 1.90 -7.27
C TYR A 15 -11.21 0.53 -7.97
N PRO A 16 -11.81 0.38 -9.17
CA PRO A 16 -11.88 -0.91 -9.88
C PRO A 16 -10.49 -1.45 -10.25
N ASP A 17 -9.57 -0.56 -10.62
CA ASP A 17 -8.22 -0.91 -11.07
C ASP A 17 -7.15 -0.83 -9.98
N LEU A 18 -7.57 -0.78 -8.70
CA LEU A 18 -6.67 -0.61 -7.55
C LEU A 18 -5.47 -1.57 -7.61
N VAL A 19 -4.28 -1.00 -7.44
CA VAL A 19 -3.03 -1.75 -7.30
C VAL A 19 -2.44 -1.49 -5.92
N MET A 20 -2.14 -2.56 -5.19
CA MET A 20 -1.39 -2.50 -3.95
C MET A 20 0.03 -3.00 -4.19
N VAL A 21 1.03 -2.21 -3.79
CA VAL A 21 2.44 -2.60 -3.88
C VAL A 21 3.02 -2.70 -2.47
N LEU A 22 3.64 -3.82 -2.16
CA LEU A 22 4.46 -3.99 -0.96
C LEU A 22 5.92 -3.96 -1.38
N LEU A 23 6.73 -3.21 -0.65
CA LEU A 23 8.16 -3.09 -0.86
C LEU A 23 8.87 -3.32 0.46
N GLY A 24 10.05 -3.94 0.40
CA GLY A 24 10.89 -4.14 1.57
C GLY A 24 12.34 -3.83 1.32
N LEU A 25 12.96 -3.16 2.29
CA LEU A 25 14.39 -2.84 2.33
C LEU A 25 15.01 -3.52 3.54
N ARG A 26 15.97 -4.42 3.31
CA ARG A 26 16.67 -5.16 4.36
C ARG A 26 18.10 -4.66 4.51
N ILE A 27 18.45 -4.15 5.68
CA ILE A 27 19.80 -3.71 6.02
C ILE A 27 20.69 -4.95 6.23
N ARG A 28 21.75 -5.07 5.42
CA ARG A 28 22.72 -6.18 5.49
C ARG A 28 24.11 -5.72 5.93
N SER A 29 24.35 -4.42 6.00
CA SER A 29 25.62 -3.83 6.43
C SER A 29 25.41 -2.45 7.04
N VAL A 30 26.46 -1.89 7.67
CA VAL A 30 26.44 -0.51 8.20
C VAL A 30 26.17 0.51 7.09
N ARG A 31 26.71 0.30 5.88
CA ARG A 31 26.40 1.15 4.72
C ARG A 31 24.91 1.10 4.37
N GLY A 32 24.29 -0.07 4.53
CA GLY A 32 22.87 -0.28 4.26
C GLY A 32 21.96 0.56 5.17
N LEU A 33 22.38 0.82 6.42
CA LEU A 33 21.66 1.71 7.32
C LEU A 33 21.57 3.13 6.75
N PHE A 34 22.68 3.67 6.25
CA PHE A 34 22.70 4.99 5.62
C PHE A 34 21.89 5.03 4.32
N SER A 35 21.92 3.95 3.52
CA SER A 35 21.10 3.83 2.31
C SER A 35 19.60 3.88 2.61
N VAL A 36 19.14 3.14 3.62
CA VAL A 36 17.73 3.13 4.02
C VAL A 36 17.28 4.51 4.54
N LEU A 37 18.12 5.20 5.33
CA LEU A 37 17.83 6.56 5.78
C LEU A 37 17.69 7.55 4.62
N ARG A 38 18.51 7.42 3.57
CA ARG A 38 18.41 8.25 2.36
C ARG A 38 17.10 7.99 1.62
N ILE A 39 16.72 6.72 1.44
CA ILE A 39 15.45 6.35 0.81
C ILE A 39 14.28 6.87 1.63
N GLY A 40 14.33 6.79 2.97
CA GLY A 40 13.31 7.34 3.87
C GLY A 40 13.06 8.83 3.68
N ARG A 41 14.09 9.63 3.38
CA ARG A 41 13.93 11.06 3.02
C ARG A 41 13.17 11.22 1.72
N GLY A 42 13.45 10.38 0.72
CA GLY A 42 12.72 10.36 -0.55
C GLY A 42 11.25 10.00 -0.39
N LEU A 43 10.92 9.03 0.46
CA LEU A 43 9.53 8.68 0.77
C LEU A 43 8.79 9.81 1.49
N THR A 44 9.49 10.61 2.29
CA THR A 44 8.93 11.80 2.93
C THR A 44 8.59 12.88 1.89
N GLN A 45 9.32 12.95 0.77
CA GLN A 45 8.99 13.85 -0.32
C GLN A 45 7.73 13.38 -1.06
N ILE A 46 7.61 12.08 -1.34
CA ILE A 46 6.39 11.48 -1.92
C ILE A 46 5.16 11.74 -1.04
N GLN A 47 5.31 11.84 0.29
CA GLN A 47 4.21 12.24 1.17
C GLN A 47 3.74 13.68 0.97
N ARG A 48 4.67 14.59 0.70
CA ARG A 48 4.38 16.01 0.57
C ARG A 48 3.84 16.36 -0.81
N ASP A 49 4.35 15.68 -1.83
CA ASP A 49 3.98 15.85 -3.22
C ASP A 49 3.72 14.45 -3.81
N PRO A 50 2.54 13.87 -3.54
CA PRO A 50 2.21 12.54 -4.00
C PRO A 50 2.10 12.53 -5.53
N PRO A 51 2.75 11.57 -6.21
CA PRO A 51 2.60 11.42 -7.66
C PRO A 51 1.14 11.12 -8.00
N GLU A 52 0.76 11.45 -9.23
CA GLU A 52 -0.59 11.18 -9.71
C GLU A 52 -0.95 9.70 -9.53
N GLY A 53 -2.15 9.46 -9.01
CA GLY A 53 -2.68 8.11 -8.79
C GLY A 53 -2.20 7.42 -7.51
N LEU A 54 -1.26 7.98 -6.75
CA LEU A 54 -0.93 7.45 -5.42
C LEU A 54 -2.04 7.84 -4.42
N LEU A 55 -2.80 6.84 -3.97
CA LEU A 55 -3.93 7.01 -3.03
C LEU A 55 -3.50 7.02 -1.58
N GLY A 56 -2.38 6.38 -1.27
CA GLY A 56 -1.84 6.33 0.07
C GLY A 56 -0.63 5.44 0.18
N HIS A 57 0.11 5.61 1.26
CA HIS A 57 1.17 4.69 1.62
C HIS A 57 1.33 4.57 3.13
N ASP A 58 1.82 3.43 3.58
CA ASP A 58 2.14 3.12 4.96
C ASP A 58 3.59 2.66 5.06
N ASN A 59 4.26 3.00 6.15
CA ASN A 59 5.57 2.45 6.51
C ASN A 59 5.41 1.54 7.73
N PHE A 60 6.13 0.44 7.75
CA PHE A 60 6.12 -0.51 8.87
C PHE A 60 7.48 -1.20 9.00
N LEU A 61 7.71 -1.87 10.12
CA LEU A 61 8.94 -2.61 10.38
C LEU A 61 8.62 -4.10 10.41
N TRP A 62 9.25 -4.88 9.55
CA TRP A 62 9.22 -6.35 9.65
C TRP A 62 10.17 -6.83 10.76
N SER A 63 11.32 -6.16 10.90
CA SER A 63 12.30 -6.38 11.96
C SER A 63 13.14 -5.10 12.14
N LEU A 64 14.00 -5.07 13.17
CA LEU A 64 14.90 -3.93 13.43
C LEU A 64 15.79 -3.55 12.23
N ASN A 65 16.05 -4.50 11.34
CA ASN A 65 16.88 -4.31 10.15
C ASN A 65 16.09 -4.46 8.83
N HIS A 66 14.76 -4.45 8.87
CA HIS A 66 13.93 -4.64 7.68
C HIS A 66 12.71 -3.73 7.72
N VAL A 67 12.76 -2.71 6.87
CA VAL A 67 11.70 -1.71 6.70
C VAL A 67 10.78 -2.12 5.57
N GLY A 68 9.48 -1.94 5.77
CA GLY A 68 8.44 -2.15 4.78
C GLY A 68 7.68 -0.90 4.43
N ILE A 69 7.25 -0.85 3.17
CA ILE A 69 6.46 0.22 2.60
C ILE A 69 5.32 -0.45 1.85
N ARG A 70 4.10 -0.01 2.11
CA ARG A 70 2.92 -0.42 1.36
C ARG A 70 2.35 0.80 0.67
N GLN A 71 2.11 0.72 -0.64
CA GLN A 71 1.52 1.78 -1.44
C GLN A 71 0.22 1.30 -2.06
N TYR A 72 -0.71 2.24 -2.24
CA TYR A 72 -1.99 2.05 -2.91
C TYR A 72 -2.06 3.00 -4.09
N TRP A 73 -2.33 2.45 -5.27
CA TRP A 73 -2.38 3.16 -6.53
C TRP A 73 -3.75 2.98 -7.17
N ARG A 74 -4.29 4.05 -7.74
CA ARG A 74 -5.59 4.06 -8.43
C ARG A 74 -5.65 3.00 -9.53
N ASP A 75 -4.57 2.86 -10.28
CA ASP A 75 -4.45 1.98 -11.44
C ASP A 75 -2.97 1.64 -11.71
N LEU A 76 -2.75 0.63 -12.55
CA LEU A 76 -1.41 0.19 -12.93
C LEU A 76 -0.68 1.24 -13.79
N GLU A 77 -1.40 1.98 -14.62
CA GLU A 77 -0.82 2.99 -15.52
C GLU A 77 -0.14 4.12 -14.73
N SER A 78 -0.79 4.62 -13.69
CA SER A 78 -0.28 5.67 -12.79
C SER A 78 0.97 5.20 -12.03
N LEU A 79 0.94 3.95 -11.52
CA LEU A 79 2.12 3.33 -10.89
C LEU A 79 3.28 3.22 -11.87
N GLU A 80 3.02 2.75 -13.08
CA GLU A 80 4.04 2.58 -14.10
C GLU A 80 4.62 3.92 -14.58
N ALA A 81 3.78 4.94 -14.75
CA ALA A 81 4.21 6.29 -15.09
C ALA A 81 5.17 6.83 -14.03
N PHE A 82 4.81 6.72 -12.75
CA PHE A 82 5.69 7.11 -11.65
C PHE A 82 7.02 6.35 -11.69
N THR A 83 6.99 5.02 -11.77
CA THR A 83 8.22 4.20 -11.68
C THR A 83 9.20 4.43 -12.82
N ARG A 84 8.71 4.80 -14.01
CA ARG A 84 9.52 5.12 -15.20
C ARG A 84 10.02 6.57 -15.20
N SER A 85 9.34 7.47 -14.51
CA SER A 85 9.70 8.89 -14.43
C SER A 85 10.82 9.19 -13.41
N ALA A 86 11.49 10.32 -13.59
CA ALA A 86 12.35 10.88 -12.55
C ALA A 86 11.48 11.50 -11.44
N PRO A 87 11.89 11.41 -10.16
CA PRO A 87 13.19 10.94 -9.69
C PRO A 87 13.30 9.41 -9.53
N HIS A 88 12.19 8.67 -9.61
CA HIS A 88 12.15 7.25 -9.26
C HIS A 88 13.09 6.39 -10.13
N SER A 89 13.01 6.51 -11.46
CA SER A 89 13.85 5.72 -12.38
C SER A 89 15.34 5.99 -12.18
N GLY A 90 15.70 7.23 -11.85
CA GLY A 90 17.06 7.62 -11.48
C GLY A 90 17.52 6.94 -10.19
N TRP A 91 16.71 6.94 -9.15
CA TRP A 91 17.02 6.27 -7.88
C TRP A 91 17.17 4.76 -8.08
N TRP A 92 16.29 4.16 -8.86
CA TRP A 92 16.36 2.73 -9.17
C TRP A 92 17.64 2.37 -9.92
N LYS A 93 18.02 3.17 -10.93
CA LYS A 93 19.30 3.02 -11.64
C LYS A 93 20.49 3.12 -10.69
N SER A 94 20.49 4.09 -9.76
CA SER A 94 21.55 4.21 -8.75
C SER A 94 21.60 3.01 -7.81
N PHE A 95 20.44 2.50 -7.38
CA PHE A 95 20.35 1.33 -6.50
C PHE A 95 20.87 0.05 -7.17
N LEU A 96 20.59 -0.15 -8.45
CA LEU A 96 21.11 -1.28 -9.22
C LEU A 96 22.62 -1.21 -9.43
N ALA A 97 23.18 0.01 -9.56
CA ALA A 97 24.62 0.20 -9.66
C ALA A 97 25.34 -0.04 -8.33
N ASP A 98 24.76 0.44 -7.22
CA ASP A 98 25.24 0.20 -5.87
C ASP A 98 24.07 0.20 -4.88
N ASN A 99 23.71 -0.99 -4.40
CA ASN A 99 22.64 -1.14 -3.40
C ASN A 99 23.07 -0.68 -1.98
N GLY A 100 24.34 -0.29 -1.82
CA GLY A 100 24.91 0.22 -0.57
C GLY A 100 24.81 -0.77 0.59
N GLY A 101 24.67 -2.07 0.33
CA GLY A 101 24.49 -3.09 1.36
C GLY A 101 23.05 -3.23 1.87
N ALA A 102 22.06 -2.76 1.09
CA ALA A 102 20.64 -3.06 1.32
C ALA A 102 20.16 -4.16 0.36
N GLY A 103 19.36 -5.09 0.87
CA GLY A 103 18.52 -5.95 0.04
C GLY A 103 17.20 -5.26 -0.27
N PHE A 104 16.57 -5.61 -1.39
CA PHE A 104 15.29 -5.07 -1.81
C PHE A 104 14.39 -6.20 -2.33
N TRP A 105 13.10 -6.08 -2.08
CA TRP A 105 12.06 -6.89 -2.72
C TRP A 105 10.81 -6.04 -2.92
N HIS A 106 9.96 -6.45 -3.87
CA HIS A 106 8.62 -5.90 -4.02
C HIS A 106 7.63 -6.96 -4.49
N GLU A 107 6.36 -6.76 -4.15
CA GLU A 107 5.21 -7.55 -4.58
C GLU A 107 4.13 -6.57 -5.04
N ALA A 108 3.50 -6.84 -6.17
CA ALA A 108 2.41 -6.01 -6.70
C ALA A 108 1.16 -6.88 -6.86
N TYR A 109 0.03 -6.36 -6.36
CA TYR A 109 -1.26 -7.02 -6.38
C TYR A 109 -2.27 -6.10 -7.06
N SER A 110 -2.71 -6.47 -8.26
CA SER A 110 -3.84 -5.82 -8.90
C SER A 110 -5.15 -6.43 -8.41
N ARG A 111 -6.22 -5.63 -8.42
CA ARG A 111 -7.47 -6.03 -7.78
C ARG A 111 -8.14 -7.21 -8.51
N ASN A 112 -8.12 -8.37 -7.87
CA ASN A 112 -9.19 -9.37 -7.93
C ASN A 112 -9.31 -10.07 -6.55
N GLY A 113 -9.98 -9.41 -5.60
CA GLY A 113 -10.20 -9.96 -4.25
C GLY A 113 -9.47 -9.27 -3.11
N ILE A 114 -9.33 -7.94 -3.18
CA ILE A 114 -8.85 -7.12 -2.04
C ILE A 114 -10.04 -6.80 -1.15
N GLU A 115 -9.92 -7.04 0.15
CA GLU A 115 -10.91 -6.65 1.17
C GLU A 115 -10.19 -6.19 2.45
N ALA A 116 -10.85 -5.41 3.29
CA ALA A 116 -10.35 -5.08 4.61
C ALA A 116 -11.45 -4.96 5.66
N VAL A 117 -11.07 -5.25 6.89
CA VAL A 117 -11.87 -5.09 8.10
C VAL A 117 -10.99 -4.44 9.18
N TYR A 118 -11.56 -3.49 9.91
CA TYR A 118 -10.90 -2.72 10.95
C TYR A 118 -11.74 -2.81 12.24
N LEU A 119 -11.09 -3.06 13.38
CA LEU A 119 -11.72 -3.15 14.70
C LEU A 119 -11.04 -2.14 15.63
N ASP A 120 -11.77 -1.15 16.13
CA ASP A 120 -11.26 -0.09 17.03
C ASP A 120 -9.95 0.56 16.58
N MET A 121 -9.76 0.70 15.26
CA MET A 121 -8.57 1.29 14.65
C MET A 121 -8.86 2.68 14.07
N PRO A 122 -7.95 3.66 14.19
CA PRO A 122 -7.99 4.85 13.35
C PRO A 122 -7.85 4.46 11.87
N PRO A 123 -8.19 5.34 10.91
CA PRO A 123 -8.04 5.03 9.48
C PRO A 123 -6.60 4.65 9.09
N VAL A 124 -6.41 3.42 8.61
CA VAL A 124 -5.13 2.91 8.10
C VAL A 124 -5.34 2.14 6.80
N GLY A 125 -4.30 2.07 5.96
CA GLY A 125 -4.38 1.34 4.70
C GLY A 125 -5.53 1.86 3.82
N LEU A 126 -6.37 0.94 3.34
CA LEU A 126 -7.50 1.25 2.46
C LEU A 126 -8.50 2.27 3.05
N ALA A 127 -8.72 2.25 4.36
CA ALA A 127 -9.64 3.17 5.04
C ALA A 127 -9.22 4.64 5.00
N ARG A 128 -8.00 4.95 4.52
CA ARG A 128 -7.55 6.35 4.35
C ARG A 128 -8.17 7.05 3.14
N PHE A 129 -8.58 6.30 2.13
CA PHE A 129 -9.06 6.86 0.85
C PHE A 129 -10.38 6.24 0.37
N ALA A 130 -10.71 5.04 0.82
CA ALA A 130 -11.95 4.37 0.49
C ALA A 130 -13.06 4.75 1.47
N SER A 131 -14.28 4.87 0.96
CA SER A 131 -15.46 5.15 1.78
C SER A 131 -15.70 4.03 2.79
N GLU A 132 -16.10 4.41 4.01
CA GLU A 132 -16.42 3.44 5.04
C GLU A 132 -17.69 2.65 4.70
N ARG A 133 -17.69 1.35 4.95
CA ARG A 133 -18.90 0.51 4.95
C ARG A 133 -19.01 -0.23 6.28
N THR A 134 -20.23 -0.42 6.75
CA THR A 134 -20.48 -1.28 7.92
C THR A 134 -20.48 -2.75 7.51
N PRO A 135 -19.59 -3.61 8.04
CA PRO A 135 -19.55 -5.03 7.70
C PRO A 135 -20.60 -5.81 8.52
N VAL A 136 -21.88 -5.59 8.22
CA VAL A 136 -23.04 -6.30 8.80
C VAL A 136 -23.72 -7.20 7.76
N GLY A 137 -24.27 -8.34 8.17
CA GLY A 137 -24.95 -9.27 7.27
C GLY A 137 -23.98 -10.05 6.37
N PRO A 138 -24.09 -10.02 5.03
CA PRO A 138 -23.24 -10.77 4.09
C PRO A 138 -21.77 -10.28 4.03
N PHE A 139 -21.26 -9.64 5.08
CA PHE A 139 -19.88 -9.16 5.18
C PHE A 139 -19.14 -9.81 6.34
N MET A 140 -19.60 -10.98 6.77
CA MET A 140 -19.02 -11.70 7.90
C MET A 140 -17.74 -12.41 7.48
N SER A 141 -17.71 -13.02 6.28
CA SER A 141 -16.52 -13.66 5.74
C SER A 141 -15.77 -12.82 4.69
N THR A 142 -14.48 -13.10 4.51
CA THR A 142 -13.65 -12.52 3.44
C THR A 142 -14.24 -12.81 2.06
N ARG A 143 -14.70 -14.05 1.84
CA ARG A 143 -15.28 -14.48 0.56
C ARG A 143 -16.49 -13.63 0.18
N GLU A 144 -17.45 -13.48 1.09
CA GLU A 144 -18.67 -12.71 0.79
C GLU A 144 -18.37 -11.22 0.54
N ARG A 145 -17.41 -10.62 1.27
CA ARG A 145 -16.96 -9.24 1.00
C ARG A 145 -16.37 -9.09 -0.41
N ILE A 146 -15.51 -10.03 -0.80
CA ILE A 146 -14.90 -10.05 -2.15
C ILE A 146 -15.96 -10.25 -3.24
N ASP A 147 -16.84 -11.23 -3.07
CA ASP A 147 -17.83 -11.56 -4.09
C ASP A 147 -18.84 -10.43 -4.27
N ARG A 148 -19.24 -9.75 -3.19
CA ARG A 148 -20.11 -8.57 -3.28
C ARG A 148 -19.43 -7.38 -3.96
N ASP A 149 -18.15 -7.17 -3.70
CA ASP A 149 -17.37 -6.16 -4.41
C ASP A 149 -17.29 -6.46 -5.90
N ARG A 150 -17.14 -7.74 -6.28
CA ARG A 150 -17.16 -8.18 -7.68
C ARG A 150 -18.53 -7.96 -8.33
N GLU A 151 -19.62 -8.31 -7.65
CA GLU A 151 -20.98 -8.03 -8.13
C GLU A 151 -21.20 -6.54 -8.38
N ALA A 152 -20.72 -5.67 -7.48
CA ALA A 152 -20.83 -4.23 -7.63
C ALA A 152 -20.01 -3.65 -8.81
N MET A 153 -19.04 -4.41 -9.33
CA MET A 153 -18.22 -4.02 -10.49
C MET A 153 -18.75 -4.55 -11.83
N GLN A 154 -19.78 -5.41 -11.84
CA GLN A 154 -20.37 -5.87 -13.09
C GLN A 154 -21.25 -4.77 -13.70
N PRO A 155 -21.12 -4.47 -15.01
CA PRO A 155 -22.03 -3.56 -15.68
C PRO A 155 -23.45 -4.14 -15.68
N VAL A 156 -24.44 -3.27 -15.44
CA VAL A 156 -25.88 -3.57 -15.50
C VAL A 156 -26.31 -3.83 -16.95
#